data_AF-A0A9E0TID6-F1
#
_entry.id   AF-A0A9E0TID6-F1
#
_cell.length_a   1.000
_cell.length_b   1.000
_cell.length_c   1.000
_cell.angle_alpha   90.00
_cell.angle_beta   90.00
_cell.angle_gamma   90.00
#
_symmetry.space_group_name_H-M   'P 1'
#
loop_
_entity.id
_entity.type
_entity.pdbx_description
1 polymer ?
#
loop_
_entity_poly.entity_id
_entity_poly.type
_entity_poly.pdbx_seq_one_letter_code
_entity_poly.pdbx_strand_id
1 'polypeptide(L)'
;MSDRILGAACLAAGAAMAWAAKDYAAPISYEPVGPRAFPMLLAALLAIGGAWLLVRPGAHGRWLHTVPLKALSLAIAAVFAYVLLFQWLGFTLATLVMAVPVGMAFGGSLLQSLGGGLGLGLVGFFLFDKALDVVLPTGLLSFLLGGR
;
A
#
# COMPACT_ATOMS: atom_id res chain seq x y z
N MET A 1 -24.23 9.19 4.30
CA MET A 1 -23.64 9.60 5.60
C MET A 1 -22.23 9.04 5.74
N SER A 2 -22.03 7.73 5.54
CA SER A 2 -20.71 7.07 5.58
C SER A 2 -19.61 7.79 4.78
N ASP A 3 -19.90 8.17 3.54
CA ASP A 3 -18.95 8.83 2.64
C ASP A 3 -18.47 10.18 3.19
N ARG A 4 -19.34 10.92 3.87
CA ARG A 4 -18.96 12.19 4.50
C ARG A 4 -18.08 11.96 5.73
N ILE A 5 -18.33 10.90 6.49
CA ILE A 5 -17.48 10.52 7.63
C ILE A 5 -16.10 10.09 7.12
N LEU A 6 -16.04 9.27 6.08
CA LEU A 6 -14.78 8.88 5.45
C LEU A 6 -14.06 10.10 4.87
N GLY A 7 -14.77 10.99 4.18
CA GLY A 7 -14.21 12.22 3.63
C GLY A 7 -13.63 13.14 4.70
N ALA A 8 -14.35 13.34 5.81
CA ALA A 8 -13.88 14.08 6.97
C ALA A 8 -12.65 13.42 7.62
N ALA A 9 -12.66 12.09 7.75
CA ALA A 9 -11.52 11.34 8.28
C ALA A 9 -10.28 11.45 7.37
N CYS A 10 -10.44 11.36 6.05
CA CYS A 10 -9.36 11.55 5.08
C CYS A 10 -8.78 12.98 5.16
N LEU A 11 -9.64 13.99 5.30
CA LEU A 11 -9.19 15.37 5.49
C LEU A 11 -8.44 15.56 6.80
N ALA A 12 -8.95 15.01 7.91
CA ALA A 12 -8.28 15.06 9.20
C ALA A 12 -6.92 14.35 9.16
N ALA A 13 -6.86 13.15 8.58
CA ALA A 13 -5.62 12.38 8.43
C ALA A 13 -4.62 13.10 7.50
N GLY A 14 -5.08 13.65 6.38
CA GLY A 14 -4.24 14.44 5.47
C GLY A 14 -3.68 15.69 6.14
N ALA A 15 -4.51 16.43 6.89
CA ALA A 15 -4.07 17.61 7.64
C ALA A 15 -3.05 17.24 8.74
N ALA A 16 -3.30 16.18 9.50
CA ALA A 16 -2.38 15.68 10.52
C ALA A 16 -1.04 15.27 9.90
N MET A 17 -1.06 14.58 8.76
CA MET A 17 0.15 14.16 8.06
C MET A 17 0.92 15.35 7.48
N ALA A 18 0.24 16.33 6.87
CA ALA A 18 0.89 17.55 6.40
C ALA A 18 1.53 18.33 7.55
N TRP A 19 0.85 18.41 8.70
CA TRP A 19 1.37 19.05 9.89
C TRP A 19 2.61 18.34 10.46
N ALA A 20 2.59 17.00 10.51
CA ALA A 20 3.73 16.21 10.96
C ALA A 20 4.92 16.28 9.98
N ALA A 21 4.65 16.31 8.67
CA ALA A 21 5.68 16.28 7.64
C ALA A 21 6.30 17.64 7.31
N LYS A 22 5.69 18.76 7.74
CA LYS A 22 6.15 20.11 7.37
C LYS A 22 7.60 20.38 7.81
N ASP A 23 7.99 19.84 8.96
CA ASP A 23 9.30 20.03 9.59
C ASP A 23 10.26 18.86 9.27
N TYR A 24 9.89 17.93 8.38
CA TYR A 24 10.76 16.84 7.97
C TYR A 24 11.87 17.37 7.06
N ALA A 25 13.04 17.58 7.66
CA ALA A 25 14.28 17.90 6.98
C ALA A 25 15.33 16.83 7.30
N ALA A 26 15.96 16.29 6.25
CA ALA A 26 17.14 15.46 6.45
C ALA A 26 18.34 16.36 6.78
N PRO A 27 19.16 16.05 7.79
CA PRO A 27 20.37 16.82 8.12
C PRO A 27 21.35 16.92 6.94
N ILE A 28 21.35 15.92 6.06
CA ILE A 28 22.03 15.91 4.76
C ILE A 28 21.05 15.28 3.75
N SER A 29 20.69 16.02 2.70
CA SER A 29 19.78 15.54 1.65
C SER A 29 20.57 15.33 0.36
N TYR A 30 20.72 14.08 -0.05
CA TYR A 30 21.36 13.70 -1.32
C TYR A 30 20.35 13.64 -2.48
N GLU A 31 19.06 13.44 -2.18
CA GLU A 31 17.97 13.55 -3.15
C GLU A 31 17.38 14.97 -3.24
N PRO A 32 17.07 15.45 -4.46
CA PRO A 32 16.61 16.82 -4.71
C PRO A 32 15.21 17.13 -4.17
N VAL A 33 14.37 16.12 -3.94
CA VAL A 33 12.97 16.31 -3.50
C VAL A 33 12.82 16.33 -1.97
N GLY A 34 13.81 15.82 -1.23
CA GLY A 34 13.81 15.75 0.23
C GLY A 34 12.75 14.80 0.83
N PRO A 35 12.87 14.47 2.13
CA PRO A 35 12.02 13.47 2.79
C PRO A 35 10.56 13.89 2.97
N ARG A 36 10.27 15.20 2.89
CA ARG A 36 8.92 15.75 3.06
C ARG A 36 8.02 15.58 1.83
N ALA A 37 8.58 15.39 0.65
CA ALA A 37 7.82 15.43 -0.61
C ALA A 37 6.76 14.32 -0.67
N PHE A 38 7.15 13.10 -0.31
CA PHE A 38 6.24 11.95 -0.36
C PHE A 38 5.07 12.07 0.65
N PRO A 39 5.30 12.36 1.94
CA PRO A 39 4.20 12.62 2.87
C PRO A 39 3.31 13.79 2.46
N MET A 40 3.88 14.90 1.95
CA MET A 40 3.10 16.06 1.49
C MET A 40 2.20 15.73 0.29
N LEU A 41 2.72 14.98 -0.68
CA LEU A 41 1.94 14.52 -1.83
C LEU A 41 0.76 13.64 -1.39
N LEU A 42 1.03 12.67 -0.51
CA LEU A 42 -0.03 11.80 0.02
C LEU A 42 -1.08 12.61 0.81
N ALA A 43 -0.66 13.64 1.54
CA ALA A 43 -1.55 14.51 2.30
C ALA A 43 -2.49 15.29 1.37
N ALA A 44 -1.93 15.82 0.28
CA ALA A 44 -2.70 16.52 -0.75
C ALA A 44 -3.72 15.59 -1.42
N LEU A 45 -3.31 14.37 -1.79
CA LEU A 45 -4.21 13.39 -2.40
C LEU A 45 -5.35 12.97 -1.45
N LEU A 46 -5.04 12.73 -0.18
CA LEU A 46 -6.05 12.45 0.86
C LEU A 46 -7.01 13.61 1.05
N ALA A 47 -6.51 14.85 1.06
CA ALA A 47 -7.34 16.03 1.20
C ALA A 47 -8.26 16.23 -0.01
N ILE A 48 -7.75 16.05 -1.24
CA ILE A 48 -8.54 16.15 -2.47
C ILE A 48 -9.62 15.08 -2.50
N GLY A 49 -9.27 13.82 -2.25
CA GLY A 49 -10.23 12.71 -2.21
C GLY A 49 -11.27 12.87 -1.09
N GLY A 50 -10.85 13.32 0.09
CA GLY A 50 -11.73 13.57 1.22
C GLY A 50 -12.70 14.73 0.98
N ALA A 51 -12.23 15.83 0.41
CA ALA A 51 -13.06 16.95 0.00
C ALA A 51 -14.07 16.54 -1.08
N TRP A 52 -13.65 15.73 -2.05
CA TRP A 52 -14.54 15.18 -3.07
C TRP A 52 -15.67 14.35 -2.46
N LEU A 53 -15.37 13.46 -1.51
CA LEU A 53 -16.35 12.65 -0.79
C LEU A 53 -17.34 13.49 0.04
N LEU A 54 -16.90 14.63 0.58
CA LEU A 54 -17.78 15.58 1.29
C LEU A 54 -18.74 16.29 0.35
N VAL A 55 -18.23 16.79 -0.78
CA VAL A 55 -19.01 17.56 -1.77
C VAL A 55 -19.97 16.64 -2.53
N ARG A 56 -19.52 15.45 -2.91
CA ARG A 56 -20.27 14.51 -3.75
C ARG A 56 -20.35 13.11 -3.11
N PRO A 57 -21.12 12.95 -2.01
CA PRO A 57 -21.31 11.65 -1.39
C PRO A 57 -22.02 10.70 -2.36
N GLY A 58 -21.59 9.44 -2.41
CA GLY A 58 -22.18 8.41 -3.24
C GLY A 58 -23.62 8.08 -2.82
N ALA A 59 -24.41 7.61 -3.78
CA ALA A 59 -25.81 7.22 -3.57
C ALA A 59 -25.98 5.89 -2.78
N HIS A 60 -24.89 5.19 -2.47
CA HIS A 60 -24.92 3.87 -1.86
C HIS A 60 -25.09 3.95 -0.34
N GLY A 61 -26.34 3.91 0.11
CA GLY A 61 -26.74 4.25 1.48
C GLY A 61 -26.30 3.32 2.62
N ARG A 62 -25.86 2.07 2.39
CA ARG A 62 -25.64 1.07 3.47
C ARG A 62 -24.52 0.07 3.16
N TRP A 63 -23.25 0.49 3.22
CA TRP A 63 -22.10 -0.42 3.02
C TRP A 63 -21.68 -1.17 4.30
N LEU A 64 -21.83 -0.54 5.48
CA LEU A 64 -21.28 -1.09 6.74
C LEU A 64 -21.93 -2.41 7.19
N HIS A 65 -23.17 -2.68 6.76
CA HIS A 65 -23.89 -3.91 7.13
C HIS A 65 -23.50 -5.15 6.31
N THR A 66 -22.81 -4.97 5.18
CA THR A 66 -22.43 -6.07 4.27
C THR A 66 -20.91 -6.25 4.17
N VAL A 67 -20.13 -5.58 5.03
CA VAL A 67 -18.66 -5.70 5.01
C VAL A 67 -18.26 -7.10 5.44
N PRO A 68 -17.52 -7.86 4.61
CA PRO A 68 -17.02 -9.17 4.98
C PRO A 68 -15.88 -9.02 5.99
N LEU A 69 -16.21 -8.88 7.28
CA LEU A 69 -15.24 -8.62 8.36
C LEU A 69 -14.09 -9.63 8.37
N LYS A 70 -14.36 -10.89 8.04
CA LYS A 70 -13.33 -11.94 7.93
C LYS A 70 -12.34 -11.68 6.79
N ALA A 71 -12.83 -11.26 5.63
CA ALA A 71 -11.97 -10.94 4.49
C ALA A 71 -11.14 -9.68 4.77
N LEU A 72 -11.75 -8.68 5.42
CA LEU A 72 -11.07 -7.46 5.84
C LEU A 72 -9.97 -7.74 6.87
N SER A 73 -10.27 -8.53 7.92
CA SER A 73 -9.27 -8.88 8.93
C SER A 73 -8.14 -9.73 8.34
N LEU A 74 -8.45 -10.65 7.41
CA LEU A 74 -7.46 -11.42 6.69
C LEU A 74 -6.55 -10.54 5.84
N ALA A 75 -7.11 -9.56 5.11
CA ALA A 75 -6.33 -8.63 4.30
C ALA A 75 -5.41 -7.76 5.16
N ILE A 76 -5.91 -7.26 6.30
CA ILE A 76 -5.10 -6.50 7.27
C ILE A 76 -3.95 -7.38 7.78
N ALA A 77 -4.25 -8.61 8.22
CA ALA A 77 -3.23 -9.54 8.70
C ALA A 77 -2.19 -9.89 7.62
N ALA A 78 -2.62 -10.04 6.36
CA ALA A 78 -1.73 -10.28 5.23
C ALA A 78 -0.79 -9.10 4.96
N VAL A 79 -1.25 -7.87 5.12
CA VAL A 79 -0.40 -6.67 5.01
C VAL A 79 0.60 -6.59 6.16
N PHE A 80 0.21 -6.93 7.40
CA PHE A 80 1.17 -7.02 8.50
C PHE A 80 2.20 -8.13 8.28
N ALA A 81 1.77 -9.30 7.82
CA ALA A 81 2.66 -10.39 7.46
C ALA A 81 3.65 -9.96 6.37
N TYR A 82 3.19 -9.23 5.34
CA TYR A 82 4.07 -8.66 4.31
C TYR A 82 5.20 -7.85 4.92
N VAL A 83 4.88 -6.87 5.79
CA VAL A 83 5.89 -5.99 6.39
C VAL A 83 6.88 -6.77 7.26
N LEU A 84 6.41 -7.76 8.03
CA LEU A 84 7.26 -8.58 8.89
C LEU A 84 8.18 -9.53 8.11
N LEU A 85 7.68 -10.10 7.01
CA LEU A 85 8.43 -11.05 6.17
C LEU A 85 9.27 -10.34 5.09
N PHE A 86 9.04 -9.05 4.84
CA PHE A 86 9.63 -8.28 3.74
C PHE A 86 11.16 -8.40 3.67
N GLN A 87 11.83 -8.26 4.81
CA GLN A 87 13.30 -8.31 4.89
C GLN A 87 13.84 -9.74 4.66
N TRP A 88 13.14 -10.75 5.17
CA TRP A 88 13.62 -12.14 5.15
C TRP A 88 13.32 -12.83 3.81
N LEU A 89 12.08 -12.74 3.34
CA LEU A 89 11.62 -13.38 2.11
C LEU A 89 12.03 -12.60 0.85
N GLY A 90 12.22 -11.29 0.99
CA GLY A 90 12.38 -10.38 -0.14
C GLY A 90 11.05 -9.94 -0.75
N PHE A 91 11.10 -8.93 -1.62
CA PHE A 91 9.92 -8.30 -2.22
C PHE A 91 9.01 -9.33 -2.91
N THR A 92 9.54 -10.09 -3.87
CA THR A 92 8.74 -11.00 -4.70
C THR A 92 7.98 -12.05 -3.89
N LEU A 93 8.66 -12.72 -2.95
CA LEU A 93 8.02 -13.76 -2.13
C LEU A 93 7.10 -13.16 -1.07
N ALA A 94 7.47 -12.04 -0.44
CA ALA A 94 6.58 -11.35 0.49
C ALA A 94 5.29 -10.91 -0.22
N THR A 95 5.40 -10.35 -1.43
CA THR A 95 4.24 -9.94 -2.24
C THR A 95 3.36 -11.12 -2.57
N LEU A 96 3.93 -12.28 -2.92
CA LEU A 96 3.17 -13.50 -3.16
C LEU A 96 2.39 -13.94 -1.89
N VAL A 97 3.07 -14.01 -0.76
CA VAL A 97 2.48 -14.44 0.52
C VAL A 97 1.34 -13.52 0.94
N MET A 98 1.44 -12.22 0.64
CA MET A 98 0.37 -11.25 0.91
C MET A 98 -0.76 -11.32 -0.13
N ALA A 99 -0.44 -11.42 -1.41
CA ALA A 99 -1.41 -11.38 -2.50
C ALA A 99 -2.32 -12.61 -2.52
N VAL A 100 -1.83 -13.79 -2.11
CA VAL A 100 -2.62 -15.03 -2.10
C VAL A 100 -3.85 -14.96 -1.18
N PRO A 101 -3.71 -14.70 0.14
CA PRO A 101 -4.86 -14.61 1.04
C PRO A 101 -5.77 -13.43 0.68
N VAL A 102 -5.20 -12.32 0.19
CA VAL A 102 -5.99 -11.17 -0.28
C VAL A 102 -6.84 -11.55 -1.49
N GLY A 103 -6.24 -12.16 -2.52
CA GLY A 103 -6.95 -12.60 -3.73
C GLY A 103 -8.07 -13.58 -3.39
N MET A 104 -7.82 -14.52 -2.48
CA MET A 104 -8.83 -15.46 -2.00
C MET A 104 -9.95 -14.77 -1.20
N ALA A 105 -9.63 -13.76 -0.37
CA ALA A 105 -10.61 -12.99 0.38
C ALA A 105 -11.61 -12.23 -0.53
N PHE A 106 -11.19 -11.88 -1.75
CA PHE A 106 -12.00 -11.21 -2.75
C PHE A 106 -12.59 -12.14 -3.83
N GLY A 107 -12.54 -13.47 -3.61
CA GLY A 107 -13.20 -14.46 -4.47
C GLY A 107 -12.34 -15.07 -5.57
N GLY A 108 -11.03 -14.82 -5.58
CA GLY A 108 -10.09 -15.47 -6.48
C GLY A 108 -9.84 -16.93 -6.10
N SER A 109 -9.66 -17.80 -7.10
CA SER A 109 -9.20 -19.17 -6.84
C SER A 109 -7.76 -19.19 -6.35
N LEU A 110 -7.32 -20.28 -5.71
CA LEU A 110 -5.93 -20.42 -5.25
C LEU A 110 -4.94 -20.28 -6.41
N LEU A 111 -5.21 -20.89 -7.57
CA LEU A 111 -4.36 -20.77 -8.75
C LEU A 111 -4.32 -19.34 -9.30
N GLN A 112 -5.46 -18.65 -9.35
CA GLN A 112 -5.51 -17.26 -9.80
C GLN A 112 -4.75 -16.34 -8.85
N SER A 113 -4.90 -16.55 -7.55
CA SER A 113 -4.24 -15.74 -6.52
C SER A 113 -2.72 -16.00 -6.49
N LEU A 114 -2.28 -17.23 -6.69
CA LEU A 114 -0.86 -17.58 -6.87
C LEU A 114 -0.29 -16.94 -8.13
N GLY A 115 -0.96 -17.09 -9.27
CA GLY A 115 -0.52 -16.50 -10.53
C GLY A 115 -0.46 -14.97 -10.48
N GLY A 116 -1.49 -14.35 -9.89
CA GLY A 116 -1.55 -12.90 -9.68
C GLY A 116 -0.47 -12.41 -8.73
N GLY A 117 -0.23 -13.10 -7.61
CA GLY A 117 0.82 -12.76 -6.66
C GLY A 117 2.23 -12.91 -7.25
N LEU A 118 2.48 -13.98 -7.99
CA LEU A 118 3.76 -14.19 -8.69
C LEU A 118 3.97 -13.13 -9.78
N GLY A 119 2.93 -12.86 -10.57
CA GLY A 119 2.95 -11.83 -11.61
C GLY A 119 3.24 -10.44 -11.02
N LEU A 120 2.51 -10.04 -9.97
CA LEU A 120 2.73 -8.78 -9.27
C LEU A 120 4.13 -8.69 -8.66
N GLY A 121 4.59 -9.75 -7.99
CA GLY A 121 5.91 -9.80 -7.37
C GLY A 121 7.02 -9.68 -8.42
N LEU A 122 6.98 -10.46 -9.49
CA LEU A 122 8.02 -10.45 -10.53
C LEU A 122 8.01 -9.17 -11.36
N VAL A 123 6.85 -8.77 -11.88
CA VAL A 123 6.73 -7.54 -12.68
C VAL A 123 7.11 -6.32 -11.85
N GLY A 124 6.63 -6.25 -10.60
CA GLY A 124 7.02 -5.20 -9.66
C GLY A 124 8.53 -5.20 -9.41
N PHE A 125 9.12 -6.36 -9.15
CA PHE A 125 10.56 -6.48 -8.93
C PHE A 125 11.36 -5.97 -10.12
N PHE A 126 11.06 -6.41 -11.35
CA PHE A 126 11.77 -5.93 -12.54
C PHE A 126 11.55 -4.44 -12.80
N LEU A 127 10.34 -3.93 -12.60
CA LEU A 127 10.05 -2.51 -12.79
C LEU A 127 10.82 -1.64 -11.79
N PHE A 128 10.81 -2.01 -10.51
CA PHE A 128 11.46 -1.21 -9.47
C PHE A 128 12.96 -1.44 -9.42
N ASP A 129 13.44 -2.68 -9.36
CA ASP A 129 14.87 -2.99 -9.27
C ASP A 129 15.61 -2.70 -10.57
N LYS A 130 15.09 -3.11 -11.73
CA LYS A 130 15.81 -3.01 -13.01
C LYS A 130 15.50 -1.75 -13.81
N ALA A 131 14.25 -1.30 -13.84
CA ALA A 131 13.89 -0.15 -14.66
C ALA A 131 14.00 1.18 -13.92
N LEU A 132 13.74 1.19 -12.60
CA LEU A 132 13.74 2.39 -11.76
C LEU A 132 14.94 2.47 -10.82
N ASP A 133 15.80 1.44 -10.78
CA ASP A 133 17.00 1.34 -9.93
C ASP A 133 16.69 1.53 -8.43
N VAL A 134 15.52 1.07 -8.00
CA VAL A 134 15.05 1.10 -6.62
C VAL A 134 15.47 -0.19 -5.93
N VAL A 135 16.34 -0.07 -4.93
CA VAL A 135 16.85 -1.22 -4.17
C VAL A 135 15.72 -1.94 -3.46
N LEU A 136 15.42 -3.16 -3.89
CA LEU A 136 14.42 -4.04 -3.29
C LEU A 136 15.10 -5.23 -2.60
N PRO A 137 14.67 -5.62 -1.39
CA PRO A 137 15.20 -6.81 -0.74
C PRO A 137 14.96 -8.05 -1.61
N THR A 138 16.03 -8.75 -1.95
CA THR A 138 15.95 -10.04 -2.68
C THR A 138 15.74 -11.22 -1.73
N GLY A 139 16.12 -11.06 -0.44
CA GLY A 139 15.87 -12.04 0.62
C GLY A 139 16.39 -13.43 0.28
N LEU A 140 15.55 -14.45 0.46
CA LEU A 140 15.85 -15.84 0.10
C LEU A 140 16.11 -16.06 -1.39
N LEU A 141 15.60 -15.17 -2.27
CA LEU A 141 15.85 -15.23 -3.70
C LEU A 141 17.14 -14.52 -4.13
N SER A 142 17.95 -14.05 -3.18
CA SER A 142 19.27 -13.46 -3.44
C SER A 142 20.17 -14.32 -4.33
N PHE A 143 20.09 -15.66 -4.22
CA PHE A 143 20.84 -16.58 -5.08
C PHE A 143 20.40 -16.55 -6.56
N LEU A 144 19.12 -16.30 -6.83
CA LEU A 144 18.54 -16.31 -8.18
C LEU A 144 18.46 -14.93 -8.83
N LEU A 145 18.20 -13.89 -8.04
CA LEU A 145 17.95 -12.52 -8.53
C LEU A 145 19.17 -11.59 -8.44
N GLY A 146 20.29 -12.09 -7.91
CA GLY A 146 21.51 -11.31 -7.69
C GLY A 146 21.41 -10.54 -6.38
N GLY A 147 21.88 -11.16 -5.29
CA GLY A 147 21.82 -10.60 -3.94
C GLY A 147 22.54 -9.27 -3.82
N ARG A 148 21.81 -8.25 -3.42
CA ARG A 148 22.31 -6.93 -3.01
C ARG A 148 21.56 -6.53 -1.74
#